data_AF-A0A2G6CF02-F1
#
_entry.id   AF-A0A2G6CF02-F1
#
_cell.length_a   1.000
_cell.length_b   1.000
_cell.length_c   1.000
_cell.angle_alpha   90.00
_cell.angle_beta   90.00
_cell.angle_gamma   90.00
#
_symmetry.space_group_name_H-M   'P 1'
#
loop_
_entity.id
_entity.type
_entity.pdbx_description
1 polymer ?
#
loop_
_entity_poly.entity_id
_entity_poly.type
_entity_poly.pdbx_seq_one_letter_code
_entity_poly.pdbx_strand_id
1 'polypeptide(L)'
;MTDPFPPLTLVLGGIASGKSDFAERLIAASGLPPTYIATAEARDAEMAEKISAHKARRGAEWRNLEAPMDLADAILLEESGMVLVDCLSMWLTNHLLAESDLEAEFMQLLNAIDAAKTPLVIVSNEVGLGGIAADTLTRRFAEKQGEINRLIAAQADKVVLVSAGIAQVLKGRHA
;
A
#
# COMPACT_ATOMS: atom_id res chain seq x y z
N MET A 1 4.08 19.79 -21.36
CA MET A 1 2.97 19.33 -20.51
C MET A 1 3.37 17.94 -20.04
N THR A 2 3.71 17.80 -18.77
CA THR A 2 3.93 16.49 -18.15
C THR A 2 2.59 15.76 -18.13
N ASP A 3 2.55 14.51 -18.60
CA ASP A 3 1.34 13.70 -18.48
C ASP A 3 0.89 13.66 -17.01
N PRO A 4 -0.42 13.74 -16.72
CA PRO A 4 -0.91 13.67 -15.35
C PRO A 4 -0.50 12.35 -14.70
N PHE A 5 -0.14 12.41 -13.42
CA PHE A 5 0.25 11.22 -12.65
C PHE A 5 -0.92 10.20 -12.65
N PRO A 6 -0.67 8.89 -12.83
CA PRO A 6 -1.73 7.88 -12.84
C PRO A 6 -2.56 7.94 -11.54
N PRO A 7 -3.90 8.05 -11.61
CA PRO A 7 -4.76 8.15 -10.43
C PRO A 7 -4.51 7.05 -9.40
N LEU A 8 -4.32 5.81 -9.83
CA LEU A 8 -3.96 4.70 -8.94
C LEU A 8 -2.75 3.92 -9.46
N THR A 9 -1.71 3.86 -8.63
CA THR A 9 -0.55 2.97 -8.82
C THR A 9 -0.47 1.93 -7.72
N LEU A 10 -0.50 0.66 -8.09
CA LEU A 10 -0.21 -0.46 -7.18
C LEU A 10 1.25 -0.89 -7.31
N VAL A 11 1.98 -0.91 -6.20
CA VAL A 11 3.36 -1.36 -6.11
C VAL A 11 3.42 -2.67 -5.32
N LEU A 12 3.65 -3.75 -6.05
CA LEU A 12 3.81 -5.11 -5.54
C LEU A 12 5.29 -5.44 -5.31
N GLY A 13 5.56 -6.39 -4.42
CA GLY A 13 6.89 -6.98 -4.28
C GLY A 13 7.03 -7.87 -3.07
N GLY A 14 8.10 -8.66 -3.03
CA GLY A 14 8.42 -9.48 -1.86
C GLY A 14 8.85 -8.66 -0.63
N ILE A 15 9.13 -9.37 0.47
CA ILE A 15 9.79 -8.80 1.64
C ILE A 15 11.18 -8.30 1.24
N ALA A 16 11.56 -7.12 1.73
CA ALA A 16 12.84 -6.48 1.45
C ALA A 16 13.17 -6.30 -0.06
N SER A 17 12.15 -6.22 -0.92
CA SER A 17 12.36 -6.06 -2.36
C SER A 17 12.70 -4.63 -2.81
N GLY A 18 12.58 -3.64 -1.92
CA GLY A 18 12.75 -2.22 -2.25
C GLY A 18 11.49 -1.49 -2.72
N LYS A 19 10.30 -2.11 -2.61
CA LYS A 19 9.03 -1.53 -3.07
C LYS A 19 8.64 -0.22 -2.38
N SER A 20 8.87 -0.08 -1.08
CA SER A 20 8.59 1.15 -0.33
C SER A 20 9.48 2.31 -0.79
N ASP A 21 10.78 2.05 -0.99
CA ASP A 21 11.72 3.05 -1.51
C ASP A 21 11.36 3.49 -2.94
N PHE A 22 10.93 2.53 -3.77
CA PHE A 22 10.42 2.85 -5.10
C PHE A 22 9.18 3.74 -5.04
N ALA A 23 8.23 3.41 -4.16
CA ALA A 23 6.99 4.18 -3.99
C ALA A 23 7.25 5.61 -3.45
N GLU A 24 8.16 5.77 -2.48
CA GLU A 24 8.56 7.09 -1.98
C GLU A 24 9.24 7.93 -3.08
N ARG A 25 10.15 7.34 -3.87
CA ARG A 25 10.79 8.03 -5.01
C ARG A 25 9.78 8.44 -6.08
N LEU A 26 8.78 7.60 -6.33
CA LEU A 26 7.72 7.87 -7.29
C LEU A 26 6.91 9.11 -6.89
N ILE A 27 6.58 9.23 -5.60
CA ILE A 27 5.89 10.40 -5.06
C ILE A 27 6.80 11.63 -5.07
N ALA A 28 8.05 11.51 -4.64
CA ALA A 28 9.00 12.62 -4.65
C ALA A 28 9.19 13.19 -6.06
N ALA A 29 9.22 12.34 -7.10
CA ALA A 29 9.32 12.76 -8.49
C ALA A 29 8.08 13.49 -9.02
N SER A 30 6.92 13.36 -8.37
CA SER A 30 5.69 14.06 -8.75
C SER A 30 5.73 15.56 -8.43
N GLY A 31 6.54 15.96 -7.44
CA GLY A 31 6.55 17.33 -6.90
C GLY A 31 5.28 17.72 -6.12
N LEU A 32 4.34 16.79 -5.91
CA LEU A 32 3.13 17.03 -5.11
C LEU A 32 3.42 16.87 -3.61
N PRO A 33 2.71 17.61 -2.73
CA PRO A 33 2.79 17.42 -1.29
C PRO A 33 2.49 15.95 -0.90
N PRO A 34 3.42 15.25 -0.21
CA PRO A 34 3.25 13.84 0.07
C PRO A 34 2.55 13.58 1.42
N THR A 35 1.51 12.74 1.40
CA THR A 35 0.92 12.14 2.59
C THR A 35 1.30 10.66 2.67
N TYR A 36 1.74 10.20 3.84
CA TYR A 36 1.94 8.78 4.13
C TYR A 36 0.86 8.28 5.08
N ILE A 37 0.13 7.24 4.69
CA ILE A 37 -0.82 6.54 5.54
C ILE A 37 -0.18 5.22 5.97
N ALA A 38 0.14 5.15 7.25
CA ALA A 38 0.70 3.97 7.91
C ALA A 38 -0.44 3.04 8.35
N THR A 39 -0.39 1.79 7.91
CA THR A 39 -1.32 0.74 8.34
C THR A 39 -0.68 -0.23 9.32
N ALA A 40 0.64 -0.15 9.51
CA ALA A 40 1.35 -0.96 10.49
C ALA A 40 1.09 -0.45 11.92
N GLU A 41 0.75 -1.36 12.82
CA GLU A 41 0.71 -1.08 14.26
C GLU A 41 2.04 -1.49 14.92
N ALA A 42 2.55 -0.65 15.82
CA ALA A 42 3.68 -0.96 16.67
C ALA A 42 3.27 -1.97 17.76
N ARG A 43 3.10 -3.24 17.38
CA ARG A 43 2.70 -4.31 18.30
C ARG A 43 3.88 -4.89 19.10
N ASP A 44 5.10 -4.56 18.69
CA ASP A 44 6.34 -4.88 19.39
C ASP A 44 7.36 -3.74 19.25
N ALA A 45 8.43 -3.82 20.06
CA ALA A 45 9.49 -2.81 20.09
C ALA A 45 10.28 -2.73 18.77
N GLU A 46 10.44 -3.85 18.06
CA GLU A 46 11.17 -3.90 16.79
C GLU A 46 10.39 -3.13 15.69
N MET A 47 9.07 -3.33 15.65
CA MET A 47 8.16 -2.62 14.77
C MET A 47 8.08 -1.13 15.13
N ALA A 48 8.09 -0.79 16.42
CA ALA A 48 8.16 0.60 16.88
C ALA A 48 9.44 1.31 16.41
N GLU A 49 10.60 0.67 16.55
CA GLU A 49 11.88 1.19 16.08
C GLU A 49 11.90 1.35 14.56
N LYS A 50 11.39 0.36 13.81
CA LYS A 50 11.27 0.44 12.35
C LYS A 50 10.38 1.60 11.90
N ILE A 51 9.21 1.77 12.53
CA ILE A 51 8.29 2.89 12.25
C ILE A 51 8.98 4.22 12.53
N SER A 52 9.68 4.35 13.68
CA SER A 52 10.40 5.56 14.05
C SER A 52 11.50 5.91 13.04
N ALA A 53 12.32 4.93 12.66
CA ALA A 53 13.37 5.11 11.66
C ALA A 53 12.80 5.53 10.29
N HIS A 54 11.68 4.95 9.88
CA HIS A 54 11.00 5.32 8.63
C HIS A 54 10.42 6.73 8.67
N LYS A 55 9.77 7.13 9.77
CA LYS A 55 9.29 8.51 9.97
C LYS A 55 10.43 9.52 9.92
N ALA A 56 11.56 9.22 10.58
CA ALA A 56 12.74 10.09 10.59
C ALA A 56 13.36 10.27 9.19
N ARG A 57 13.31 9.22 8.35
CA ARG A 57 13.88 9.25 6.99
C ARG A 57 13.10 10.15 6.03
N ARG A 58 11.77 10.24 6.16
CA ARG A 58 10.91 10.91 5.18
C ARG A 58 11.05 12.44 5.18
N GLY A 59 11.60 13.04 6.22
CA GLY A 59 11.78 14.49 6.29
C GLY A 59 10.48 15.24 6.60
N ALA A 60 10.59 16.56 6.79
CA ALA A 60 9.49 17.40 7.27
C ALA A 60 8.39 17.67 6.23
N GLU A 61 8.66 17.36 4.96
CA GLU A 61 7.72 17.53 3.85
C GLU A 61 6.60 16.49 3.84
N TRP A 62 6.76 15.35 4.53
CA TRP A 62 5.74 14.32 4.61
C TRP A 62 4.78 14.53 5.76
N ARG A 63 3.49 14.60 5.45
CA ARG A 63 2.45 14.40 6.46
C ARG A 63 2.26 12.92 6.71
N ASN A 64 2.38 12.48 7.96
CA ASN A 64 2.19 11.08 8.35
C ASN A 64 0.85 10.93 9.07
N LEU A 65 0.03 9.99 8.62
CA LEU A 65 -1.22 9.55 9.22
C LEU A 65 -1.12 8.08 9.60
N GLU A 66 -1.84 7.67 10.64
CA GLU A 66 -1.97 6.27 11.04
C GLU A 66 -3.43 5.86 10.81
N ALA A 67 -3.63 4.81 10.03
CA ALA A 67 -4.95 4.23 9.73
C ALA A 67 -4.81 2.70 9.64
N PRO A 68 -4.59 2.02 10.77
CA PRO A 68 -4.38 0.57 10.79
C PRO A 68 -5.63 -0.22 10.39
N MET A 69 -6.82 0.35 10.61
CA MET A 69 -8.13 -0.24 10.29
C MET A 69 -8.89 0.66 9.32
N ASP A 70 -9.07 1.94 9.66
CA ASP A 70 -9.92 2.90 8.93
C ASP A 70 -9.24 3.52 7.68
N LEU A 71 -8.59 2.68 6.87
CA LEU A 71 -7.84 3.11 5.68
C LEU A 71 -8.72 3.80 4.64
N ALA A 72 -9.95 3.32 4.46
CA ALA A 72 -10.91 3.90 3.52
C ALA A 72 -11.22 5.36 3.86
N ASP A 73 -11.54 5.63 5.13
CA ASP A 73 -11.82 6.99 5.61
C ASP A 73 -10.58 7.88 5.50
N ALA A 74 -9.41 7.36 5.86
CA ALA A 74 -8.15 8.09 5.75
C ALA A 74 -7.84 8.51 4.30
N ILE A 75 -8.17 7.68 3.31
CA ILE A 75 -8.04 8.03 1.88
C ILE A 75 -9.04 9.13 1.49
N LEU A 76 -10.30 9.04 1.94
CA LEU A 76 -11.36 9.98 1.56
C LEU A 76 -11.17 11.39 2.14
N LEU A 77 -10.45 11.51 3.26
CA LEU A 77 -10.13 12.80 3.89
C LEU A 77 -9.04 13.58 3.13
N GLU A 78 -8.32 12.94 2.20
CA GLU A 78 -7.22 13.56 1.47
C GLU A 78 -7.72 14.32 0.24
N GLU A 79 -7.69 15.65 0.31
CA GLU A 79 -8.23 16.52 -0.75
C GLU A 79 -7.16 17.10 -1.70
N SER A 80 -5.88 16.98 -1.38
CA SER A 80 -4.79 17.53 -2.20
C SER A 80 -3.48 16.77 -2.01
N GLY A 81 -2.56 16.95 -2.96
CA GLY A 81 -1.26 16.28 -2.92
C GLY A 81 -1.34 14.86 -3.47
N MET A 82 -0.55 13.97 -2.89
CA MET A 82 -0.43 12.59 -3.33
C MET A 82 -0.22 11.67 -2.12
N VAL A 83 -0.89 10.51 -2.14
CA VAL A 83 -0.96 9.63 -0.97
C VAL A 83 -0.16 8.34 -1.20
N LEU A 84 0.68 7.98 -0.23
CA LEU A 84 1.31 6.67 -0.10
C LEU A 84 0.60 5.85 0.97
N VAL A 85 0.09 4.68 0.62
CA VAL A 85 -0.35 3.67 1.58
C VAL A 85 0.70 2.59 1.68
N ASP A 86 1.32 2.40 2.85
CA ASP A 86 2.33 1.35 3.08
C ASP A 86 2.11 0.70 4.46
N CYS A 87 1.59 -0.55 4.51
CA CYS A 87 1.15 -1.36 3.37
C CYS A 87 -0.18 -2.09 3.57
N LEU A 88 -0.79 -2.43 2.45
CA LEU A 88 -2.02 -3.22 2.40
C LEU A 88 -1.90 -4.55 3.16
N SER A 89 -0.70 -5.14 3.22
CA SER A 89 -0.46 -6.40 3.95
C SER A 89 -0.61 -6.26 5.46
N MET A 90 -0.18 -5.13 6.02
CA MET A 90 -0.36 -4.86 7.45
C MET A 90 -1.83 -4.54 7.76
N TRP A 91 -2.49 -3.77 6.88
CA TRP A 91 -3.93 -3.52 6.98
C TRP A 91 -4.74 -4.83 7.01
N LEU A 92 -4.49 -5.74 6.06
CA LEU A 92 -5.14 -7.05 6.02
C LEU A 92 -4.84 -7.88 7.29
N THR A 93 -3.60 -7.82 7.78
CA THR A 93 -3.21 -8.52 9.01
C THR A 93 -4.01 -8.00 10.21
N ASN A 94 -4.21 -6.69 10.32
CA ASN A 94 -4.98 -6.09 11.40
C ASN A 94 -6.44 -6.58 11.38
N HIS A 95 -7.10 -6.52 10.22
CA HIS A 95 -8.48 -7.00 10.08
C HIS A 95 -8.65 -8.51 10.29
N LEU A 96 -7.69 -9.32 9.85
CA LEU A 96 -7.71 -10.77 10.11
C LEU A 96 -7.62 -11.07 11.61
N LEU A 97 -6.77 -10.35 12.35
CA LEU A 97 -6.59 -10.54 13.78
C LEU A 97 -7.74 -9.95 14.61
N ALA A 98 -8.41 -8.92 14.09
CA ALA A 98 -9.65 -8.38 14.66
C ALA A 98 -10.90 -9.16 14.26
N GLU A 99 -10.76 -10.22 13.45
CA GLU A 99 -11.88 -11.03 12.92
C GLU A 99 -12.96 -10.19 12.21
N SER A 100 -12.55 -9.11 11.54
CA SER A 100 -13.44 -8.23 10.79
C SER A 100 -14.13 -8.95 9.62
N ASP A 101 -15.24 -8.38 9.15
CA ASP A 101 -15.88 -8.77 7.90
C ASP A 101 -15.04 -8.29 6.71
N LEU A 102 -14.08 -9.12 6.28
CA LEU A 102 -13.15 -8.77 5.21
C LEU A 102 -13.84 -8.40 3.89
N GLU A 103 -15.01 -8.95 3.59
CA GLU A 103 -15.71 -8.63 2.35
C GLU A 103 -16.22 -7.18 2.40
N ALA A 104 -16.81 -6.78 3.52
CA ALA A 104 -17.21 -5.40 3.76
C ALA A 104 -16.01 -4.44 3.71
N GLU A 105 -14.91 -4.78 4.39
CA GLU A 105 -13.70 -3.95 4.42
C GLU A 105 -13.06 -3.81 3.04
N PHE A 106 -13.03 -4.88 2.25
CA PHE A 106 -12.52 -4.83 0.87
C PHE A 106 -13.39 -3.92 0.01
N MET A 107 -14.72 -4.05 0.09
CA MET A 107 -15.63 -3.17 -0.66
C MET A 107 -15.49 -1.71 -0.25
N GLN A 108 -15.36 -1.42 1.04
CA GLN A 108 -15.16 -0.05 1.52
C GLN A 108 -13.86 0.54 0.99
N LEU A 109 -12.74 -0.20 1.07
CA LEU A 109 -11.46 0.25 0.55
C LEU A 109 -11.51 0.49 -0.97
N LEU A 110 -12.11 -0.43 -1.73
CA LEU A 110 -12.24 -0.30 -3.18
C LEU A 110 -13.10 0.90 -3.58
N ASN A 111 -14.18 1.19 -2.85
CA ASN A 111 -15.01 2.37 -3.08
C ASN A 111 -14.27 3.66 -2.72
N ALA A 112 -13.49 3.66 -1.64
CA ALA A 112 -12.68 4.82 -1.24
C ALA A 112 -11.58 5.13 -2.26
N ILE A 113 -10.96 4.10 -2.83
CA ILE A 113 -9.97 4.22 -3.89
C ILE A 113 -10.60 4.84 -5.15
N ASP A 114 -11.79 4.39 -5.56
CA ASP A 114 -12.50 4.94 -6.73
C ASP A 114 -12.94 6.40 -6.50
N ALA A 115 -13.33 6.74 -5.27
CA ALA A 115 -13.75 8.09 -4.88
C ALA A 115 -12.60 9.03 -4.47
N ALA A 116 -11.35 8.56 -4.52
CA ALA A 116 -10.20 9.33 -4.07
C ALA A 116 -10.02 10.61 -4.90
N LYS A 117 -9.81 11.74 -4.22
CA LYS A 117 -9.61 13.05 -4.86
C LYS A 117 -8.15 13.33 -5.23
N THR A 118 -7.23 12.47 -4.79
CA THR A 118 -5.78 12.60 -4.97
C THR A 118 -5.21 11.32 -5.57
N PRO A 119 -4.08 11.40 -6.31
CA PRO A 119 -3.44 10.20 -6.79
C PRO A 119 -2.93 9.33 -5.64
N LEU A 120 -3.13 8.02 -5.77
CA LEU A 120 -2.78 7.02 -4.77
C LEU A 120 -1.63 6.13 -5.26
N VAL A 121 -0.67 5.88 -4.37
CA VAL A 121 0.31 4.80 -4.49
C VAL A 121 0.08 3.82 -3.36
N ILE A 122 -0.33 2.60 -3.68
CA ILE A 122 -0.59 1.55 -2.68
C ILE A 122 0.53 0.52 -2.76
N VAL A 123 1.22 0.31 -1.64
CA VAL A 123 2.23 -0.73 -1.50
C VAL A 123 1.59 -2.00 -0.94
N SER A 124 1.88 -3.14 -1.57
CA SER A 124 1.43 -4.45 -1.10
C SER A 124 2.48 -5.52 -1.29
N ASN A 125 2.47 -6.54 -0.43
CA ASN A 125 3.33 -7.70 -0.58
C ASN A 125 2.75 -8.65 -1.64
N GLU A 126 3.62 -9.19 -2.49
CA GLU A 126 3.33 -10.39 -3.27
C GLU A 126 3.80 -11.63 -2.49
N VAL A 127 2.86 -12.47 -2.07
CA VAL A 127 3.11 -13.61 -1.16
C VAL A 127 2.76 -14.96 -1.78
N GLY A 128 2.12 -14.98 -2.96
CA GLY A 128 1.64 -16.19 -3.62
C GLY A 128 2.71 -16.97 -4.40
N LEU A 129 3.96 -16.49 -4.43
CA LEU A 129 5.06 -17.12 -5.16
C LEU A 129 5.82 -18.19 -4.33
N GLY A 130 5.42 -18.39 -3.08
CA GLY A 130 5.98 -19.42 -2.19
C GLY A 130 5.22 -20.75 -2.24
N GLY A 131 5.63 -21.70 -1.40
CA GLY A 131 4.89 -22.95 -1.20
C GLY A 131 3.59 -22.74 -0.41
N ILE A 132 2.72 -23.76 -0.39
CA ILE A 132 1.50 -23.75 0.42
C ILE A 132 1.89 -23.71 1.91
N ALA A 133 1.37 -22.72 2.64
CA ALA A 133 1.61 -22.62 4.08
C ALA A 133 0.96 -23.80 4.83
N ALA A 134 1.71 -24.37 5.78
CA ALA A 134 1.22 -25.45 6.64
C ALA A 134 0.14 -24.95 7.62
N ASP A 135 0.30 -23.73 8.12
CA ASP A 135 -0.62 -23.10 9.07
C ASP A 135 -1.86 -22.49 8.38
N THR A 136 -3.03 -22.71 8.98
CA THR A 136 -4.32 -22.28 8.43
C THR A 136 -4.45 -20.77 8.36
N LEU A 137 -3.99 -20.03 9.38
CA LEU A 137 -4.07 -18.58 9.40
C LEU A 137 -3.17 -17.98 8.32
N THR A 138 -1.95 -18.52 8.19
CA THR A 138 -0.99 -18.10 7.16
C THR A 138 -1.51 -18.37 5.74
N ARG A 139 -2.15 -19.53 5.52
CA ARG A 139 -2.79 -19.85 4.23
C ARG A 139 -3.95 -18.89 3.93
N ARG A 140 -4.82 -18.65 4.91
CA ARG A 140 -5.95 -17.71 4.78
C ARG A 140 -5.45 -16.29 4.47
N PHE A 141 -4.39 -15.85 5.14
CA PHE A 141 -3.75 -14.57 4.85
C PHE A 141 -3.26 -14.51 3.40
N ALA A 142 -2.51 -15.51 2.93
CA ALA A 142 -1.98 -15.53 1.57
C ALA A 142 -3.09 -15.52 0.50
N GLU A 143 -4.17 -16.28 0.71
CA GLU A 143 -5.34 -16.30 -0.17
C GLU A 143 -6.01 -14.92 -0.24
N LYS A 144 -6.28 -14.31 0.93
CA LYS A 144 -6.93 -12.99 1.01
C LYS A 144 -6.04 -11.86 0.52
N GLN A 145 -4.73 -11.96 0.73
CA GLN A 145 -3.74 -11.02 0.19
C GLN A 145 -3.72 -11.05 -1.34
N GLY A 146 -3.73 -12.24 -1.93
CA GLY A 146 -3.83 -12.40 -3.37
C GLY A 146 -5.16 -11.88 -3.93
N GLU A 147 -6.26 -12.11 -3.22
CA GLU A 147 -7.58 -11.60 -3.58
C GLU A 147 -7.60 -10.07 -3.63
N ILE A 148 -7.21 -9.37 -2.56
CA ILE A 148 -7.22 -7.89 -2.55
C ILE A 148 -6.21 -7.30 -3.53
N ASN A 149 -5.05 -7.93 -3.71
CA ASN A 149 -4.08 -7.49 -4.72
C ASN A 149 -4.68 -7.53 -6.13
N ARG A 150 -5.43 -8.59 -6.47
CA ARG A 150 -6.12 -8.71 -7.76
C ARG A 150 -7.22 -7.67 -7.94
N LEU A 151 -8.01 -7.41 -6.90
CA LEU A 151 -9.09 -6.43 -6.93
C LEU A 151 -8.54 -5.01 -7.15
N ILE A 152 -7.51 -4.61 -6.41
CA ILE A 152 -6.86 -3.29 -6.58
C ILE A 152 -6.14 -3.21 -7.93
N ALA A 153 -5.44 -4.27 -8.35
CA ALA A 153 -4.78 -4.29 -9.67
C ALA A 153 -5.76 -4.13 -10.84
N ALA A 154 -7.00 -4.61 -10.69
CA ALA A 154 -8.05 -4.42 -11.67
C ALA A 154 -8.44 -2.93 -11.82
N GLN A 155 -8.55 -2.20 -10.70
CA GLN A 155 -8.82 -0.76 -10.68
C GLN A 155 -7.59 0.10 -11.04
N ALA A 156 -6.38 -0.37 -10.76
CA ALA A 156 -5.15 0.44 -10.89
C ALA A 156 -4.82 0.82 -12.34
N ASP A 157 -4.49 2.07 -12.59
CA ASP A 157 -3.99 2.52 -13.89
C ASP A 157 -2.58 1.97 -14.17
N LYS A 158 -1.79 1.82 -13.11
CA LYS A 158 -0.43 1.29 -13.17
C LYS A 158 -0.20 0.23 -12.11
N VAL A 159 0.40 -0.89 -12.51
CA VAL A 159 0.84 -1.95 -11.59
C VAL A 159 2.32 -2.18 -11.81
N VAL A 160 3.11 -2.13 -10.73
CA VAL A 160 4.56 -2.32 -10.76
C VAL A 160 4.91 -3.45 -9.80
N LEU A 161 5.71 -4.41 -10.27
CA LEU A 161 6.38 -5.39 -9.42
C LEU A 161 7.82 -4.94 -9.17
N VAL A 162 8.23 -4.86 -7.90
CA VAL A 162 9.60 -4.52 -7.52
C VAL A 162 10.30 -5.75 -6.97
N SER A 163 11.45 -6.08 -7.56
CA SER A 163 12.31 -7.21 -7.16
C SER A 163 13.77 -6.77 -7.15
N ALA A 164 14.48 -7.02 -6.05
CA ALA A 164 15.86 -6.56 -5.85
C ALA A 164 16.08 -5.07 -6.16
N GLY A 165 15.09 -4.23 -5.84
CA GLY A 165 15.08 -2.78 -6.11
C GLY A 165 14.77 -2.40 -7.56
N ILE A 166 14.54 -3.37 -8.44
CA ILE A 166 14.26 -3.15 -9.86
C ILE A 166 12.76 -3.20 -10.09
N ALA A 167 12.22 -2.16 -10.74
CA ALA A 167 10.81 -2.04 -11.06
C ALA A 167 10.48 -2.64 -12.43
N GLN A 168 9.49 -3.53 -12.48
CA GLN A 168 8.89 -4.08 -13.68
C GLN A 168 7.43 -3.63 -13.77
N VAL A 169 7.07 -2.91 -14.83
CA VAL A 169 5.68 -2.51 -15.08
C VAL A 169 4.89 -3.70 -15.61
N LEU A 170 3.84 -4.10 -14.90
CA LEU A 170 2.93 -5.19 -15.27
C LEU A 170 1.67 -4.69 -15.99
N LYS A 171 1.21 -3.46 -15.66
CA LYS A 171 0.04 -2.79 -16.24
C LYS A 171 0.33 -1.29 -16.35
N GLY A 172 -0.20 -0.65 -17.38
CA GLY A 172 -0.02 0.79 -17.63
C GLY A 172 1.26 1.09 -18.42
N ARG A 173 1.53 2.38 -18.68
CA ARG A 173 2.70 2.80 -19.46
C ARG A 173 3.98 2.74 -18.62
N HIS A 174 5.09 2.38 -19.27
CA HIS A 174 6.42 2.72 -18.80
C HIS A 174 6.52 4.25 -18.78
N ALA A 175 6.70 4.82 -17.59
CA ALA A 175 7.03 6.24 -17.45
C ALA A 175 8.55 6.37 -17.60
#